data_AF-A0A2M8L0Y2-F1
#
_entry.id   AF-A0A2M8L0Y2-F1
#
_cell.length_a   1.000
_cell.length_b   1.000
_cell.length_c   1.000
_cell.angle_alpha   90.00
_cell.angle_beta   90.00
_cell.angle_gamma   90.00
#
_symmetry.space_group_name_H-M   'P 1'
#
loop_
_entity.id
_entity.type
_entity.pdbx_description
1 polymer ?
#
loop_
_entity_poly.entity_id
_entity_poly.type
_entity_poly.pdbx_seq_one_letter_code
_entity_poly.pdbx_strand_id
1 'polypeptide(L)' 'MDELLDLVNESDEVIGEVWRSATIGHPELIFREVGILICDNKKRLLLQRRSYKKKTYAGYWIISAGGHVGKG' A
#
# COMPACT_ATOMS: atom_id res chain seq x y z
N MET A 1 -12.47 2.52 6.89
CA MET A 1 -12.16 1.58 7.98
C MET A 1 -10.66 1.66 8.21
N ASP A 2 -10.23 1.64 9.46
CA ASP A 2 -8.80 1.57 9.77
C ASP A 2 -8.35 0.11 9.79
N GLU A 3 -7.09 -0.14 9.47
CA GLU A 3 -6.53 -1.49 9.26
C GLU A 3 -5.37 -1.70 10.24
N LEU A 4 -5.31 -2.89 10.86
CA LEU A 4 -4.20 -3.27 11.72
C LEU A 4 -3.16 -4.02 10.88
N LEU A 5 -1.91 -3.55 10.93
CA LEU A 5 -0.79 -4.02 10.11
C LEU A 5 0.34 -4.53 11.00
N ASP A 6 1.18 -5.42 10.46
CA ASP A 6 2.48 -5.72 11.06
C ASP A 6 3.42 -4.52 10.88
N LEU A 7 4.01 -4.06 11.99
CA LEU A 7 5.15 -3.16 11.96
C LEU A 7 6.40 -4.00 11.73
N VAL A 8 7.14 -3.69 10.68
CA VAL A 8 8.35 -4.44 10.31
C VAL A 8 9.58 -3.55 10.38
N ASN A 9 10.76 -4.17 10.46
CA ASN A 9 12.02 -3.46 10.24
C ASN A 9 12.43 -3.53 8.75
N GLU A 10 13.59 -2.96 8.41
CA GLU A 10 14.12 -2.95 7.02
C GLU A 10 14.44 -4.35 6.47
N SER A 11 14.54 -5.37 7.34
CA SER A 11 14.75 -6.77 6.96
C SER A 11 13.42 -7.56 6.87
N ASP A 12 12.28 -6.87 6.89
CA ASP A 12 10.91 -7.42 6.86
C ASP A 12 10.55 -8.31 8.07
N GLU A 13 11.31 -8.20 9.16
CA GLU A 13 11.04 -8.90 10.41
C GLU A 13 9.96 -8.15 11.19
N VAL A 14 8.97 -8.89 11.72
CA VAL A 14 7.89 -8.30 12.53
C VAL A 14 8.45 -7.83 13.88
N ILE A 15 8.32 -6.54 14.17
CA ILE A 15 8.76 -5.90 15.42
C ILE A 15 7.60 -5.33 16.24
N GLY A 16 6.37 -5.45 15.76
CA GLY A 16 5.18 -4.99 16.46
C GLY A 16 3.97 -4.88 15.55
N GLU A 17 3.03 -4.03 15.94
CA GLU A 17 1.76 -3.81 15.24
C GLU A 17 1.49 -2.31 15.13
N VAL A 18 0.85 -1.88 14.05
CA VAL A 18 0.52 -0.47 13.82
C VAL A 18 -0.81 -0.32 13.11
N TRP A 19 -1.59 0.67 13.53
CA TRP A 19 -2.79 1.08 12.79
C TRP A 19 -2.40 1.88 11.56
N ARG A 20 -2.95 1.54 10.39
CA ARG A 20 -2.68 2.22 9.12
C ARG A 20 -2.92 3.74 9.20
N SER A 21 -3.89 4.20 9.98
CA SER A 21 -4.13 5.63 10.15
C SER A 21 -2.96 6.35 10.84
N ALA A 22 -2.23 5.67 11.73
CA ALA A 22 -1.11 6.21 12.49
C ALA A 22 0.19 6.32 11.67
N THR A 23 0.30 5.62 10.54
CA THR A 23 1.52 5.65 9.70
C THR A 23 1.61 6.88 8.78
N ILE A 24 0.51 7.63 8.63
CA ILE A 24 0.47 8.79 7.73
C ILE A 24 1.37 9.91 8.28
N GLY A 25 2.45 10.21 7.58
CA GLY A 25 3.42 11.25 7.97
C GLY A 25 4.56 10.74 8.86
N HIS A 26 4.62 9.43 9.10
CA HIS A 26 5.61 8.77 9.94
C HIS A 26 6.43 7.77 9.12
N PRO A 27 7.43 8.23 8.33
CA PRO A 27 8.21 7.38 7.43
C PRO A 27 9.05 6.31 8.17
N GLU A 28 9.27 6.47 9.46
CA GLU A 28 9.93 5.49 10.33
C GLU A 28 9.07 4.24 10.61
N LEU A 29 7.76 4.32 10.38
CA LEU A 29 6.83 3.21 10.61
C LEU A 29 6.68 2.39 9.32
N ILE A 30 7.48 1.32 9.20
CA ILE A 30 7.51 0.45 8.02
C ILE A 30 6.47 -0.67 8.17
N PHE A 31 5.68 -0.90 7.13
CA PHE A 31 4.68 -1.98 7.04
C PHE A 31 4.69 -2.57 5.64
N ARG A 32 4.22 -3.81 5.50
CA ARG A 32 4.17 -4.50 4.20
C ARG A 32 3.06 -3.96 3.31
N GLU A 33 3.39 -3.74 2.04
CA GLU A 33 2.43 -3.50 0.97
C GLU A 33 2.56 -4.56 -0.12
N VAL A 34 1.47 -4.77 -0.86
CA VAL A 34 1.43 -5.59 -2.07
C VAL A 34 1.11 -4.70 -3.26
N GLY A 35 1.84 -4.91 -4.36
CA GLY A 35 1.59 -4.29 -5.66
C GLY A 35 1.20 -5.32 -6.71
N ILE A 36 0.20 -5.00 -7.52
CA ILE A 36 -0.30 -5.87 -8.59
C ILE A 36 -0.14 -5.16 -9.94
N LEU A 37 0.43 -5.88 -10.91
CA LEU A 37 0.49 -5.50 -12.32
C LEU A 37 -0.39 -6.44 -13.14
N ILE A 38 -1.38 -5.88 -13.82
CA ILE A 38 -2.29 -6.60 -14.70
C ILE A 38 -1.93 -6.27 -16.13
N CYS A 39 -1.51 -7.28 -16.88
CA CYS A 39 -1.22 -7.19 -18.30
C CYS A 39 -2.24 -7.99 -19.10
N ASP A 40 -2.70 -7.44 -20.22
CA ASP A 40 -3.57 -8.19 -21.13
C ASP A 40 -2.77 -9.09 -22.10
N ASN A 41 -3.49 -9.83 -22.95
CA ASN A 41 -2.90 -10.72 -23.96
C ASN A 41 -2.08 -9.98 -25.04
N LYS A 42 -2.20 -8.65 -25.12
CA LYS A 42 -1.42 -7.77 -26.02
C LYS A 42 -0.24 -7.11 -25.30
N LYS A 43 0.12 -7.56 -24.09
CA LYS A 43 1.22 -7.02 -23.26
C LYS A 43 1.04 -5.55 -22.88
N ARG A 44 -0.19 -5.05 -22.85
CA ARG A 44 -0.49 -3.69 -22.35
C ARG A 44 -0.70 -3.73 -20.84
N LEU A 45 -0.13 -2.77 -20.12
CA LEU A 45 -0.26 -2.64 -18.68
C LEU A 45 -1.48 -1.79 -18.30
N LEU A 46 -2.30 -2.30 -17.38
CA LEU A 46 -3.37 -1.50 -16.77
C LEU A 46 -2.80 -0.54 -15.73
N LEU A 47 -2.98 0.77 -15.94
CA LEU A 47 -2.71 1.80 -14.94
C LEU A 47 -4.01 2.31 -14.33
N GLN A 48 -3.99 2.59 -13.03
CA GLN A 48 -5.14 3.16 -12.31
C GLN A 48 -4.89 4.65 -12.05
N ARG A 49 -5.86 5.52 -12.39
CA ARG A 49 -5.91 6.88 -11.84
C ARG A 49 -6.68 6.85 -10.52
N ARG A 50 -6.03 7.24 -9.43
CA ARG A 50 -6.62 7.22 -8.09
C ARG A 50 -7.77 8.22 -7.97
N SER A 51 -8.79 7.86 -7.21
CA SER A 51 -9.86 8.79 -6.85
C SER A 51 -9.30 10.02 -6.13
N TYR A 52 -9.88 11.19 -6.42
CA TYR A 52 -9.57 12.43 -5.70
C TYR A 52 -9.96 12.39 -4.21
N LYS A 53 -10.72 11.38 -3.77
CA LYS A 53 -11.10 11.18 -2.36
C LYS A 53 -10.03 10.45 -1.53
N LYS A 54 -8.92 9.99 -2.13
CA LYS A 54 -7.88 9.26 -1.40
C LYS A 54 -7.09 10.22 -0.49
N LYS A 55 -6.76 9.77 0.72
CA LYS A 55 -5.95 10.56 1.69
C LYS A 55 -4.54 10.87 1.17
N THR A 56 -3.94 9.93 0.44
CA THR A 56 -2.58 10.06 -0.13
C THR A 56 -2.64 9.89 -1.65
N TYR A 57 -1.84 10.69 -2.36
CA TYR A 57 -1.67 10.64 -3.82
C TYR A 57 -3.02 10.65 -4.58
N ALA A 58 -3.90 11.58 -4.22
CA ALA A 58 -5.20 11.75 -4.86
C ALA A 58 -5.05 12.19 -6.32
N GLY A 59 -5.73 11.53 -7.27
CA GLY A 59 -5.66 11.87 -8.69
C GLY A 59 -4.41 11.36 -9.43
N TYR A 60 -3.45 10.74 -8.74
CA TYR A 60 -2.22 10.25 -9.34
C TYR A 60 -2.48 8.97 -10.16
N TRP A 61 -1.70 8.78 -11.23
CA TRP A 61 -1.60 7.49 -11.92
C TRP A 61 -0.68 6.56 -11.14
N ILE A 62 -1.13 5.33 -10.91
CA ILE A 62 -0.40 4.27 -10.21
C ILE A 62 -0.50 2.94 -10.98
N ILE A 63 0.21 1.92 -10.49
CA ILE A 63 0.11 0.52 -10.93
C ILE A 63 -1.33 -0.02 -10.80
N SER A 64 -1.60 -1.20 -11.38
CA SER A 64 -2.98 -1.71 -11.55
C SER A 64 -3.76 -1.79 -10.25
N ALA A 65 -3.14 -2.27 -9.17
CA ALA A 65 -3.66 -2.18 -7.81
C ALA A 65 -2.53 -2.21 -6.78
N GLY A 66 -2.79 -1.69 -5.59
CA GLY A 66 -1.92 -1.81 -4.43
C GLY A 66 -2.73 -1.78 -3.14
N GLY A 67 -2.19 -2.36 -2.09
CA GLY A 67 -2.83 -2.45 -0.77
C GLY A 67 -1.85 -2.87 0.31
N HIS A 68 -2.29 -2.84 1.57
CA HIS A 68 -1.47 -3.24 2.70
C HIS A 68 -1.67 -4.74 2.97
N VAL A 69 -0.63 -5.40 3.47
CA VAL A 69 -0.78 -6.74 4.06
C VAL A 69 -1.25 -6.55 5.49
N GLY A 70 -2.48 -7.00 5.77
CA GLY A 70 -3.01 -6.98 7.14
C GLY A 70 -2.18 -7.85 8.07
N LYS A 71 -2.23 -7.58 9.37
CA LYS A 71 -1.61 -8.42 10.40
C LYS A 71 -1.98 -9.91 10.19
N GLY A 72 -0.99 -10.80 10.21
CA GLY A 72 -1.19 -12.25 10.13
C GLY A 72 -0.08 -13.01 9.42
#